data_AF-A0A8J6L7L1-F1
#
_entry.id   AF-A0A8J6L7L1-F1
#
_cell.length_a   1.000
_cell.length_b   1.000
_cell.length_c   1.000
_cell.angle_alpha   90.00
_cell.angle_beta   90.00
_cell.angle_gamma   90.00
#
_symmetry.space_group_name_H-M   'P 1'
#
loop_
_entity.id
_entity.type
_entity.pdbx_description
1 polymer ?
#
loop_
_entity_poly.entity_id
_entity_poly.type
_entity_poly.pdbx_seq_one_letter_code
_entity_poly.pdbx_strand_id
1 'polypeptide(L)'
;MKTKSLEESYLFTRPIKESEIIDFFLGASLKDEVLKIMPVQKQTRAGQRTRFKAFVAIGDYNGLGVKGTGIVSAPVPKKLLMMAGIDDCYTSASGCTATLGNFAKATFDDPRPLERDCVHQVSLSGIH
;
A
#
# COMPACT_ATOMS: atom_id res chain seq x y z
N MET A 1 29.44 -9.76 3.60
CA MET A 1 28.12 -9.14 3.88
C MET A 1 28.06 -8.74 5.34
N LYS A 2 27.81 -7.46 5.65
CA LYS A 2 27.80 -6.96 7.04
C LYS A 2 26.40 -6.86 7.65
N THR A 3 25.35 -6.89 6.84
CA THR A 3 23.94 -6.94 7.28
C THR A 3 23.42 -8.36 7.08
N LYS A 4 22.87 -8.95 8.14
CA LYS A 4 22.40 -10.35 8.13
C LYS A 4 20.90 -10.48 7.86
N SER A 5 20.11 -9.45 8.17
CA SER A 5 18.66 -9.43 7.98
C SER A 5 18.12 -8.01 7.70
N LEU A 6 16.92 -7.92 7.12
CA LEU A 6 16.21 -6.65 6.90
C LEU A 6 15.85 -5.95 8.23
N GLU A 7 15.52 -6.73 9.26
CA GLU A 7 15.16 -6.25 10.60
C GLU A 7 16.23 -5.35 11.21
N GLU A 8 17.51 -5.67 10.98
CA GLU A 8 18.64 -4.89 11.46
C GLU A 8 18.65 -3.47 10.84
N SER A 9 18.26 -3.33 9.57
CA SER A 9 18.18 -2.01 8.90
C SER A 9 17.06 -1.14 9.45
N TYR A 10 15.92 -1.75 9.78
CA TYR A 10 14.76 -1.07 10.38
C TYR A 10 15.07 -0.60 11.80
N LEU A 11 15.78 -1.40 12.60
CA LEU A 11 16.18 -1.04 13.97
C LEU A 11 17.12 0.16 14.03
N PHE A 12 18.01 0.30 13.05
CA PHE A 12 18.95 1.44 12.97
C PHE A 12 18.41 2.62 12.16
N THR A 13 17.13 2.57 11.75
CA THR A 13 16.47 3.62 10.96
C THR A 13 17.31 4.05 9.74
N ARG A 14 18.00 3.09 9.11
CA ARG A 14 18.83 3.38 7.93
C ARG A 14 17.93 3.38 6.70
N PRO A 15 17.92 4.44 5.88
CA PRO A 15 17.10 4.48 4.68
C PRO A 15 17.62 3.48 3.64
N ILE A 16 16.72 2.63 3.13
CA ILE A 16 17.01 1.71 2.02
C ILE A 16 16.98 2.53 0.72
N LYS A 17 18.12 2.59 0.02
CA LYS A 17 18.26 3.32 -1.25
C LYS A 17 18.31 2.42 -2.49
N GLU A 18 18.54 1.13 -2.29
CA GLU A 18 18.72 0.13 -3.34
C GLU A 18 17.61 -0.92 -3.24
N SER A 19 16.89 -1.17 -4.35
CA SER A 19 15.83 -2.18 -4.39
C SER A 19 16.37 -3.61 -4.33
N GLU A 20 17.58 -3.83 -4.82
CA GLU A 20 18.27 -5.13 -4.88
C GLU A 20 18.41 -5.78 -3.50
N ILE A 21 18.44 -4.98 -2.43
CA ILE A 21 18.46 -5.46 -1.05
C ILE A 21 17.16 -6.20 -0.73
N ILE A 22 16.01 -5.67 -1.16
CA ILE A 22 14.70 -6.28 -0.93
C ILE A 22 14.57 -7.54 -1.80
N ASP A 23 15.05 -7.49 -3.04
CA ASP A 23 15.04 -8.64 -3.95
C ASP A 23 15.89 -9.80 -3.43
N PHE A 24 17.05 -9.52 -2.83
CA PHE A 24 17.93 -10.53 -2.24
C PHE A 24 17.31 -11.22 -1.01
N PHE A 25 16.59 -10.47 -0.16
CA PHE A 25 16.02 -11.01 1.08
C PHE A 25 14.62 -11.61 0.92
N LEU A 26 13.76 -11.04 0.07
CA LEU A 26 12.33 -11.36 -0.03
C LEU A 26 11.87 -11.70 -1.45
N GLY A 27 12.76 -11.68 -2.44
CA GLY A 27 12.38 -11.73 -3.87
C GLY A 27 11.58 -12.95 -4.32
N ALA A 28 11.59 -14.06 -3.58
CA ALA A 28 10.78 -15.24 -3.89
C ALA A 28 9.36 -15.21 -3.31
N SER A 29 9.11 -14.42 -2.26
CA SER A 29 7.82 -14.38 -1.55
C SER A 29 7.00 -13.14 -1.89
N LEU A 30 7.63 -12.10 -2.45
CA LEU A 30 6.94 -10.87 -2.84
C LEU A 30 6.13 -11.09 -4.10
N LYS A 31 4.87 -10.65 -4.05
CA LYS A 31 3.99 -10.55 -5.22
C LYS A 31 3.72 -9.09 -5.50
N ASP A 32 3.68 -8.74 -6.77
CA ASP A 32 3.34 -7.42 -7.27
C ASP A 32 1.93 -7.41 -7.87
N GLU A 33 1.15 -6.38 -7.54
CA GLU A 33 -0.18 -6.18 -8.11
C GLU A 33 -0.35 -4.73 -8.58
N VAL A 34 -0.67 -4.56 -9.87
CA VAL A 34 -0.95 -3.24 -10.46
C VAL A 34 -2.39 -2.84 -10.16
N LEU A 35 -2.56 -1.75 -9.40
CA LEU A 35 -3.88 -1.26 -9.00
C LEU A 35 -4.58 -0.49 -10.13
N LYS A 36 -3.88 0.51 -10.69
CA LYS A 36 -4.39 1.34 -11.78
C LYS A 36 -3.27 2.04 -12.51
N ILE A 37 -3.40 2.09 -13.84
CA ILE A 37 -2.60 2.94 -14.72
C ILE A 37 -3.51 4.07 -15.19
N MET A 38 -3.05 5.32 -15.08
CA MET A 38 -3.78 6.49 -15.56
C MET A 38 -2.87 7.41 -16.38
N PRO A 39 -3.32 7.90 -17.55
CA PRO A 39 -2.63 8.96 -18.26
C PRO A 39 -2.86 10.30 -17.55
N VAL A 40 -1.79 11.02 -17.26
CA VAL A 40 -1.78 12.38 -16.75
C VAL A 40 -1.26 13.27 -17.86
N GLN A 41 -2.02 14.31 -18.21
CA GLN A 41 -1.69 15.20 -19.32
C GLN A 41 -1.25 16.56 -18.78
N LYS A 42 -0.13 17.07 -19.29
CA LYS A 42 0.30 18.45 -19.07
C LYS A 42 0.14 19.22 -20.38
N GLN A 43 -0.66 20.27 -20.34
CA GLN A 43 -0.81 21.15 -21.49
C GLN A 43 0.45 21.99 -21.69
N THR A 44 0.93 22.04 -22.93
CA THR A 44 2.04 22.89 -23.36
C THR A 44 1.61 23.73 -24.55
N ARG A 45 2.39 24.77 -24.87
CA ARG A 45 2.11 25.62 -26.04
C ARG A 45 2.16 24.86 -27.37
N ALA A 46 2.91 23.75 -27.43
CA ALA A 46 3.05 22.90 -28.60
C ALA A 46 2.10 21.68 -28.58
N GLY A 47 1.08 21.67 -27.72
CA GLY A 47 0.12 20.58 -27.56
C GLY A 47 0.17 19.90 -26.20
N GLN A 48 -0.48 18.75 -26.07
CA GLN A 48 -0.56 17.99 -24.82
C GLN A 48 0.62 17.04 -24.69
N ARG A 49 1.36 17.12 -23.58
CA ARG A 49 2.38 16.13 -23.22
C ARG A 49 1.80 15.14 -22.22
N THR A 50 1.58 13.90 -22.64
CA THR A 50 1.02 12.83 -21.80
C THR A 50 2.11 12.06 -21.07
N ARG A 51 1.88 11.72 -19.79
CA ARG A 51 2.70 10.78 -19.01
C ARG A 51 1.79 9.75 -18.37
N PHE A 52 2.27 8.55 -18.13
CA PHE A 52 1.51 7.55 -17.38
C PHE A 52 1.92 7.56 -15.91
N LYS A 53 0.93 7.50 -15.03
CA LYS A 53 1.11 7.24 -13.61
C LYS A 53 0.55 5.85 -13.31
N ALA A 54 1.39 4.98 -12.78
CA ALA A 54 1.00 3.64 -12.34
C ALA A 54 1.07 3.56 -10.82
N PHE A 55 0.12 2.83 -10.22
CA PHE A 55 0.14 2.46 -8.81
C PHE A 55 0.31 0.95 -8.71
N VAL A 56 1.35 0.52 -8.01
CA VAL A 56 1.70 -0.90 -7.81
C VAL A 56 1.79 -1.15 -6.31
N ALA A 57 1.16 -2.23 -5.86
CA ALA A 57 1.28 -2.75 -4.51
C ALA A 57 2.23 -3.95 -4.52
N ILE A 58 3.05 -4.10 -3.48
CA ILE A 58 3.99 -5.21 -3.31
C ILE A 58 3.80 -5.74 -1.88
N GLY A 59 3.71 -7.06 -1.72
CA GLY A 59 3.58 -7.68 -0.41
C GLY A 59 3.65 -9.21 -0.46
N ASP A 60 3.88 -9.82 0.69
CA ASP A 60 4.18 -11.24 0.88
C ASP A 60 3.00 -12.07 1.42
N TYR A 61 1.82 -11.48 1.62
CA TYR A 61 0.57 -12.15 2.05
C TYR A 61 0.70 -12.98 3.36
N ASN A 62 1.81 -12.89 4.08
CA ASN A 62 2.17 -13.77 5.21
C ASN A 62 1.85 -13.13 6.56
N GLY A 63 0.62 -12.64 6.75
CA GLY A 63 0.21 -12.08 8.05
C GLY A 63 -0.27 -13.14 9.04
N LEU A 64 -0.27 -12.76 10.32
CA LEU A 64 -0.59 -13.63 11.45
C LEU A 64 -2.07 -14.04 11.42
N GLY A 65 -2.34 -15.23 10.90
CA GLY A 65 -3.68 -15.76 10.73
C GLY A 65 -4.40 -16.03 12.05
N VAL A 66 -5.37 -15.17 12.36
CA VAL A 66 -6.54 -15.53 13.16
C VAL A 66 -7.74 -15.51 12.22
N LYS A 67 -8.33 -16.69 11.99
CA LYS A 67 -9.45 -16.85 11.06
C LYS A 67 -10.74 -16.24 11.64
N GLY A 68 -11.25 -15.18 11.04
CA GLY A 68 -12.58 -14.61 11.34
C GLY A 68 -13.36 -14.12 10.12
N THR A 69 -14.19 -13.09 10.33
CA THR A 69 -15.33 -12.63 9.50
C THR A 69 -14.99 -12.13 8.08
N GLY A 70 -13.71 -11.99 7.74
CA GLY A 70 -13.23 -11.60 6.43
C GLY A 70 -13.20 -10.08 6.19
N ILE A 71 -12.45 -9.67 5.16
CA ILE A 71 -12.22 -8.26 4.83
C ILE A 71 -13.47 -7.62 4.20
N VAL A 72 -14.10 -6.69 4.93
CA VAL A 72 -15.16 -5.81 4.44
C VAL A 72 -14.56 -4.46 4.07
N SER A 73 -14.24 -4.31 2.79
CA SER A 73 -13.57 -3.11 2.28
C SER A 73 -13.83 -2.85 0.80
N ALA A 74 -13.56 -1.62 0.37
CA ALA A 74 -13.49 -1.24 -1.04
C ALA A 74 -12.39 -2.04 -1.76
N PRO A 75 -12.49 -2.27 -3.08
CA PRO A 75 -11.62 -3.20 -3.80
C PRO A 75 -10.12 -2.83 -3.78
N VAL A 76 -9.79 -1.55 -3.61
CA VAL A 76 -8.40 -1.06 -3.58
C VAL A 76 -7.70 -1.34 -2.24
N PRO A 77 -8.20 -0.86 -1.09
CA PRO A 77 -7.64 -1.19 0.22
C PRO A 77 -7.77 -2.68 0.53
N LYS A 78 -8.81 -3.38 0.04
CA LYS A 78 -8.94 -4.82 0.22
C LYS A 78 -7.71 -5.59 -0.29
N LYS A 79 -7.18 -5.22 -1.46
CA LYS A 79 -5.96 -5.83 -2.02
C LYS A 79 -4.74 -5.51 -1.18
N LEU A 80 -4.58 -4.26 -0.76
CA LEU A 80 -3.48 -3.82 0.11
C LEU A 80 -3.47 -4.56 1.45
N LEU A 81 -4.64 -4.68 2.09
CA LEU A 81 -4.80 -5.33 3.38
C LEU A 81 -4.57 -6.85 3.28
N MET A 82 -5.00 -7.46 2.18
CA MET A 82 -4.71 -8.87 1.90
C MET A 82 -3.22 -9.12 1.69
N MET A 83 -2.51 -8.21 1.01
CA MET A 83 -1.05 -8.28 0.82
C MET A 83 -0.27 -8.05 2.11
N ALA A 84 -0.81 -7.24 3.02
CA ALA A 84 -0.30 -7.05 4.39
C ALA A 84 -0.62 -8.24 5.32
N GLY A 85 -1.43 -9.21 4.85
CA GLY A 85 -1.78 -10.41 5.58
C GLY A 85 -2.79 -10.19 6.71
N ILE A 86 -3.66 -9.18 6.57
CA ILE A 86 -4.76 -8.94 7.51
C ILE A 86 -5.97 -9.76 7.06
N ASP A 87 -6.40 -10.73 7.87
CA ASP A 87 -7.54 -11.60 7.56
C ASP A 87 -8.89 -10.93 7.90
N ASP A 88 -8.94 -10.11 8.96
CA ASP A 88 -10.16 -9.49 9.48
C ASP A 88 -10.01 -7.98 9.65
N CYS A 89 -10.75 -7.22 8.85
CA CYS A 89 -10.86 -5.77 9.02
C CYS A 89 -12.20 -5.24 8.50
N TYR A 90 -12.81 -4.34 9.26
CA TYR A 90 -13.89 -3.49 8.79
C TYR A 90 -13.29 -2.16 8.39
N THR A 91 -13.42 -1.74 7.13
CA THR A 91 -12.92 -0.41 6.74
C THR A 91 -14.08 0.55 6.54
N SER A 92 -14.01 1.72 7.16
CA SER A 92 -14.84 2.87 6.80
C SER A 92 -13.96 3.91 6.11
N ALA A 93 -14.49 4.61 5.11
CA ALA A 93 -13.76 5.69 4.47
C ALA A 93 -14.64 6.93 4.43
N SER A 94 -14.09 8.07 4.86
CA SER A 94 -14.75 9.36 4.79
C SER A 94 -13.95 10.30 3.88
N GLY A 95 -14.63 10.96 2.92
CA GLY A 95 -14.00 11.84 1.92
C GLY A 95 -14.06 11.27 0.49
N CYS A 96 -13.26 11.84 -0.43
CA CYS A 96 -13.32 11.53 -1.87
C CYS A 96 -12.52 10.26 -2.25
N THR A 97 -13.12 9.09 -2.04
CA THR A 97 -12.54 7.77 -2.37
C THR A 97 -12.43 7.50 -3.88
N ALA A 98 -12.98 8.37 -4.73
CA ALA A 98 -12.87 8.27 -6.19
C ALA A 98 -11.42 8.45 -6.70
N THR A 99 -10.58 9.13 -5.92
CA THR A 99 -9.15 9.31 -6.24
C THR A 99 -8.30 8.16 -5.69
N LEU A 100 -8.13 7.12 -6.50
CA LEU A 100 -7.44 5.88 -6.09
C LEU A 100 -6.03 6.10 -5.52
N GLY A 101 -5.28 7.09 -6.02
CA GLY A 101 -3.93 7.36 -5.53
C GLY A 101 -3.89 7.85 -4.09
N ASN A 102 -4.83 8.71 -3.70
CA ASN A 102 -4.90 9.22 -2.33
C ASN A 102 -5.48 8.16 -1.39
N PHE A 103 -6.45 7.39 -1.90
CA PHE A 103 -7.07 6.32 -1.13
C PHE A 103 -6.08 5.20 -0.77
N ALA A 104 -5.26 4.75 -1.72
CA ALA A 104 -4.20 3.79 -1.46
C ALA A 104 -3.16 4.34 -0.48
N LYS A 105 -2.76 5.61 -0.63
CA LYS A 105 -1.78 6.25 0.25
C LYS A 105 -2.29 6.40 1.69
N ALA A 106 -3.52 6.87 1.86
CA ALA A 106 -4.13 7.02 3.18
C ALA A 106 -4.31 5.68 3.91
N THR A 107 -4.47 4.58 3.17
CA THR A 107 -4.51 3.23 3.75
C THR A 107 -3.13 2.78 4.23
N PHE A 108 -2.05 3.17 3.52
CA PHE A 108 -0.68 2.82 3.89
C PHE A 108 -0.11 3.70 5.02
N ASP A 109 -0.47 4.97 5.05
CA ASP A 109 0.05 5.95 6.01
C ASP A 109 -0.52 5.77 7.44
N ASP A 110 -1.56 4.95 7.62
CA ASP A 110 -2.23 4.74 8.92
C ASP A 110 -1.94 3.32 9.46
N PRO A 111 -0.70 3.02 9.94
CA PRO A 111 -0.29 1.70 10.40
C PRO A 111 -0.76 1.41 11.83
N ARG A 112 -2.04 1.66 12.15
CA ARG A 112 -2.54 1.41 13.50
C ARG A 112 -2.78 -0.09 13.72
N PRO A 113 -2.18 -0.67 14.76
CA PRO A 113 -2.34 -2.10 15.02
C PRO A 113 -3.76 -2.40 15.50
N LEU A 114 -4.17 -3.61 15.15
CA LEU A 114 -5.39 -4.31 15.49
C LEU A 114 -5.69 -4.29 17.01
N GLU A 115 -6.18 -3.17 17.53
CA GLU A 115 -6.82 -3.15 18.85
C GLU A 115 -8.31 -3.46 18.70
N ARG A 116 -8.54 -4.77 18.62
CA ARG A 116 -9.70 -5.58 19.02
C ARG A 116 -11.09 -5.32 18.43
N ASP A 117 -11.40 -4.21 17.78
CA ASP A 117 -12.65 -4.05 17.01
C ASP A 117 -12.44 -2.98 15.92
N CYS A 118 -11.51 -3.23 14.99
CA CYS A 118 -11.01 -2.18 14.11
C CYS A 118 -11.98 -1.84 12.97
N VAL A 119 -12.70 -0.73 13.14
CA VAL A 119 -13.12 0.12 12.02
C VAL A 119 -11.89 0.90 11.55
N HIS A 120 -11.23 0.42 10.48
CA HIS A 120 -10.17 1.15 9.79
C HIS A 120 -10.81 2.38 9.13
N GLN A 121 -10.73 3.55 9.78
CA GLN A 121 -11.34 4.78 9.28
C GLN A 121 -10.34 5.56 8.44
N VAL A 122 -10.42 5.40 7.11
CA VAL A 122 -9.60 6.13 6.14
C VAL A 122 -10.23 7.51 5.94
N SER A 123 -9.69 8.54 6.59
CA SER A 123 -10.12 9.93 6.38
C SER A 123 -9.29 10.57 5.26
N LEU A 124 -9.94 10.86 4.14
CA LEU A 124 -9.33 11.60 3.02
C LEU A 124 -9.63 13.10 3.22
N SER A 125 -8.92 13.72 4.16
CA SER A 125 -8.95 15.17 4.31
C SER A 125 -7.99 15.81 3.31
N GLY A 126 -8.52 16.68 2.46
CA GLY A 126 -7.74 17.44 1.49
C GLY A 126 -7.68 16.77 0.13
N ILE A 127 -8.61 17.16 -0.74
CA ILE A 127 -8.40 17.59 -2.14
C ILE A 127 -9.76 18.13 -2.59
N HIS A 128 -9.85 19.46 -2.69
CA HIS A 128 -10.82 20.14 -3.54
C HIS A 128 -10.30 20.11 -4.99
#